data_AF-A0A8K1FCL1-F1
#
_entry.id   AF-A0A8K1FCL1-F1
#
_cell.length_a   1.000
_cell.length_b   1.000
_cell.length_c   1.000
_cell.angle_alpha   90.00
_cell.angle_beta   90.00
_cell.angle_gamma   90.00
#
_symmetry.space_group_name_H-M   'P 1'
#
loop_
_entity.id
_entity.type
_entity.pdbx_description
1 polymer ?
#
loop_
_entity_poly.entity_id
_entity_poly.type
_entity_poly.pdbx_seq_one_letter_code
_entity_poly.pdbx_strand_id
1 'polypeptide(L)'
;MVTTNPLDAVAELQAIVKRLAPNVQPQVLPKGSRYGLDVLLALCVTDKQKEALHTLVTQQTPKSATDALPYVTGALDVEKKVFAIEKLQWLTREQALIHEFPRFLELQLREPQKAEKIISAFLKANGHRTDDVLAAQQAFNAAFALQTILRAFPRPQIAIGGNVVDVNEQTDISDVVAPLFPSLKQKKQQQQEKPAATKKAGKSKKRKAQ
;
A
#
# COMPACT_ATOMS: atom_id res chain seq x y z
N MET A 1 -15.56 31.00 -13.71
CA MET A 1 -14.95 30.40 -12.50
C MET A 1 -14.65 28.95 -12.84
N VAL A 2 -13.38 28.55 -12.90
CA VAL A 2 -13.05 27.13 -12.98
C VAL A 2 -13.40 26.55 -11.63
N THR A 3 -14.50 25.80 -11.55
CA THR A 3 -14.81 25.01 -10.35
C THR A 3 -13.83 23.85 -10.33
N THR A 4 -12.65 24.07 -9.76
CA THR A 4 -11.70 23.00 -9.46
C THR A 4 -12.39 22.05 -8.48
N ASN A 5 -12.74 20.86 -8.93
CA ASN A 5 -13.25 19.82 -8.04
C ASN A 5 -12.10 19.48 -7.06
N PRO A 6 -12.31 19.50 -5.74
CA PRO A 6 -11.27 19.15 -4.77
C PRO A 6 -10.65 17.77 -5.04
N LEU A 7 -11.38 16.87 -5.69
CA LEU A 7 -10.90 15.56 -6.10
C LEU A 7 -9.90 15.60 -7.27
N ASP A 8 -9.98 16.62 -8.14
CA ASP A 8 -9.00 16.84 -9.20
C ASP A 8 -7.64 17.22 -8.59
N ALA A 9 -7.65 18.05 -7.54
CA ALA A 9 -6.44 18.39 -6.78
C ALA A 9 -5.83 17.17 -6.08
N VAL A 10 -6.66 16.26 -5.55
CA VAL A 10 -6.19 14.97 -5.00
C VAL A 10 -5.49 14.15 -6.08
N ALA A 11 -6.10 14.02 -7.26
CA ALA A 11 -5.54 13.26 -8.37
C ALA A 11 -4.21 13.87 -8.85
N GLU A 12 -4.14 15.19 -8.96
CA GLU A 12 -2.92 15.93 -9.33
C GLU A 12 -1.78 15.71 -8.32
N LEU A 13 -2.07 15.86 -7.03
CA LEU A 13 -1.08 15.63 -5.97
C LEU A 13 -0.60 14.17 -5.96
N GLN A 14 -1.49 13.21 -6.12
CA GLN A 14 -1.12 11.79 -6.26
C GLN A 14 -0.22 11.55 -7.47
N ALA A 15 -0.51 12.20 -8.61
CA ALA A 15 0.31 12.09 -9.82
C ALA A 15 1.71 12.71 -9.62
N ILE A 16 1.81 13.86 -8.95
CA ILE A 16 3.09 14.48 -8.60
C ILE A 16 3.93 13.55 -7.72
N VAL A 17 3.33 13.00 -6.66
CA VAL A 17 4.04 12.10 -5.75
C VAL A 17 4.47 10.82 -6.49
N LYS A 18 3.60 10.20 -7.30
CA LYS A 18 3.97 9.01 -8.09
C LYS A 18 5.09 9.30 -9.10
N ARG A 19 5.09 10.49 -9.71
CA ARG A 19 6.13 10.91 -10.66
C ARG A 19 7.48 11.17 -9.98
N LEU A 20 7.48 11.84 -8.83
CA LEU A 20 8.71 12.23 -8.13
C LEU A 20 9.23 11.15 -7.18
N ALA A 21 8.38 10.26 -6.70
CA ALA A 21 8.73 9.25 -5.71
C ALA A 21 8.17 7.84 -6.06
N PRO A 22 8.47 7.30 -7.26
CA PRO A 22 7.85 6.05 -7.74
C PRO A 22 8.26 4.80 -6.94
N ASN A 23 9.42 4.82 -6.28
CA ASN A 23 9.98 3.64 -5.61
C ASN A 23 9.81 3.70 -4.10
N VAL A 24 10.10 4.87 -3.52
CA VAL A 24 10.07 5.14 -2.09
C VAL A 24 9.24 6.40 -1.88
N GLN A 25 7.94 6.20 -1.62
CA GLN A 25 6.94 7.24 -1.53
C GLN A 25 6.66 7.62 -0.07
N PRO A 26 6.54 8.93 0.28
CA PRO A 26 6.03 9.35 1.58
C PRO A 26 4.64 8.75 1.86
N GLN A 27 4.44 8.19 3.05
CA GLN A 27 3.21 7.50 3.39
C GLN A 27 2.11 8.52 3.66
N VAL A 28 1.08 8.50 2.81
CA VAL A 28 -0.12 9.30 2.96
C VAL A 28 -1.25 8.36 3.35
N LEU A 29 -1.98 8.68 4.41
CA LEU A 29 -2.99 7.81 5.02
C LEU A 29 -4.27 8.58 5.37
N PRO A 30 -5.43 7.90 5.33
CA PRO A 30 -6.70 8.50 5.69
C PRO A 30 -6.77 8.89 7.17
N LYS A 31 -7.79 9.70 7.51
CA LYS A 31 -8.10 10.08 8.88
C LYS A 31 -8.22 8.85 9.80
N GLY A 32 -7.59 8.95 10.97
CA GLY A 32 -7.66 7.91 12.01
C GLY A 32 -6.55 6.87 11.95
N SER A 33 -5.66 6.94 10.95
CA SER A 33 -4.49 6.06 10.85
C SER A 33 -3.18 6.82 11.09
N ARG A 34 -2.30 6.18 11.86
CA ARG A 34 -0.89 6.52 12.04
C ARG A 34 -0.04 5.79 11.00
N TYR A 35 1.26 6.06 11.00
CA TYR A 35 2.20 5.45 10.07
C TYR A 35 2.43 3.95 10.34
N GLY A 36 3.12 3.29 9.42
CA GLY A 36 3.46 1.87 9.51
C GLY A 36 2.27 0.99 9.11
N LEU A 37 1.93 0.02 9.97
CA LEU A 37 0.84 -0.95 9.77
C LEU A 37 -0.50 -0.51 10.36
N ASP A 38 -0.59 0.67 10.96
CA ASP A 38 -1.77 1.07 11.74
C ASP A 38 -3.08 1.00 10.92
N VAL A 39 -3.03 1.36 9.63
CA VAL A 39 -4.18 1.22 8.73
C VAL A 39 -4.65 -0.23 8.56
N LEU A 40 -3.73 -1.20 8.53
CA LEU A 40 -4.06 -2.63 8.43
C LEU A 40 -4.51 -3.18 9.79
N LEU A 41 -3.88 -2.76 10.89
CA LEU A 41 -4.28 -3.14 12.24
C LEU A 41 -5.68 -2.62 12.57
N ALA A 42 -6.05 -1.46 12.05
CA ALA A 42 -7.39 -0.89 12.20
C ALA A 42 -8.47 -1.64 11.42
N LEU A 43 -8.12 -2.57 10.53
CA LEU A 43 -9.07 -3.50 9.89
C LEU A 43 -9.36 -4.72 10.76
N CYS A 44 -8.46 -5.09 11.66
CA CYS A 44 -8.64 -6.25 12.53
C CYS A 44 -9.72 -5.96 13.58
N VAL A 45 -10.71 -6.85 13.67
CA VAL A 45 -11.80 -6.79 14.65
C VAL A 45 -11.39 -7.46 15.96
N THR A 46 -10.62 -8.56 15.87
CA THR A 46 -10.18 -9.34 17.03
C THR A 46 -8.67 -9.26 17.24
N ASP A 47 -8.22 -9.49 18.48
CA ASP A 47 -6.78 -9.53 18.78
C ASP A 47 -6.08 -10.70 18.09
N LYS A 48 -6.78 -11.83 17.90
CA LYS A 48 -6.28 -12.96 17.09
C LYS A 48 -5.95 -12.54 15.66
N GLN A 49 -6.77 -11.69 15.04
CA GLN A 49 -6.46 -11.15 13.71
C GLN A 49 -5.25 -10.23 13.74
N LYS A 50 -5.07 -9.41 14.78
CA LYS A 50 -3.86 -8.57 14.93
C LYS A 50 -2.60 -9.42 15.07
N GLU A 51 -2.64 -10.46 15.91
CA GLU A 51 -1.55 -11.41 16.09
C GLU A 51 -1.21 -12.16 14.79
N ALA A 52 -2.22 -12.60 14.04
CA ALA A 52 -2.04 -13.25 12.74
C ALA A 52 -1.39 -12.30 11.73
N LEU A 53 -1.83 -11.04 11.66
CA LEU A 53 -1.22 -10.01 10.81
C LEU A 53 0.24 -9.76 11.18
N HIS A 54 0.56 -9.59 12.47
CA HIS A 54 1.94 -9.41 12.92
C HIS A 54 2.82 -10.62 12.60
N THR A 55 2.30 -11.83 12.80
CA THR A 55 3.00 -13.07 12.46
C THR A 55 3.31 -13.12 10.96
N LEU A 56 2.32 -12.84 10.12
CA LEU A 56 2.48 -12.86 8.67
C LEU A 56 3.50 -11.82 8.20
N VAL A 57 3.38 -10.58 8.68
CA VAL A 57 4.32 -9.49 8.42
C VAL A 57 5.74 -9.91 8.77
N THR A 58 5.94 -10.48 9.96
CA THR A 58 7.25 -10.95 10.43
C THR A 58 7.83 -12.06 9.56
N GLN A 59 7.00 -13.00 9.12
CA GLN A 59 7.43 -14.08 8.21
C GLN A 59 7.82 -13.57 6.82
N GLN A 60 7.24 -12.44 6.39
CA GLN A 60 7.50 -11.82 5.09
C GLN A 60 8.57 -10.73 5.15
N THR A 61 9.13 -10.44 6.33
CA THR A 61 10.26 -9.51 6.47
C THR A 61 11.46 -10.04 5.67
N PRO A 62 12.06 -9.23 4.77
CA PRO A 62 13.23 -9.65 4.01
C PRO A 62 14.39 -10.03 4.92
N LYS A 63 14.99 -11.21 4.70
CA LYS A 63 16.13 -11.69 5.51
C LYS A 63 17.34 -10.75 5.48
N SER A 64 17.47 -9.93 4.45
CA SER A 64 18.52 -8.92 4.30
C SER A 64 18.26 -7.63 5.06
N ALA A 65 17.11 -7.49 5.71
CA ALA A 65 16.62 -6.23 6.28
C ALA A 65 16.43 -6.33 7.80
N THR A 66 17.53 -6.57 8.52
CA THR A 66 17.54 -6.93 9.95
C THR A 66 16.91 -5.88 10.89
N ASP A 67 16.71 -4.64 10.44
CA ASP A 67 16.10 -3.55 11.22
C ASP A 67 14.98 -2.81 10.46
N ALA A 68 14.45 -3.42 9.40
CA ALA A 68 13.40 -2.79 8.60
C ALA A 68 12.02 -2.96 9.25
N LEU A 69 11.26 -1.88 9.25
CA LEU A 69 9.89 -1.80 9.72
C LEU A 69 8.92 -1.75 8.52
N PRO A 70 7.72 -2.33 8.67
CA PRO A 70 6.70 -2.36 7.63
C PRO A 70 5.95 -1.02 7.54
N TYR A 71 5.83 -0.50 6.32
CA TYR A 71 5.02 0.68 5.99
C TYR A 71 4.10 0.39 4.82
N VAL A 72 2.92 0.97 4.85
CA VAL A 72 1.84 0.71 3.89
C VAL A 72 1.60 1.94 3.03
N THR A 73 1.86 1.89 1.74
CA THR A 73 1.51 3.00 0.83
C THR A 73 0.19 2.72 0.13
N GLY A 74 -0.55 3.79 -0.15
CA GLY A 74 -1.82 3.73 -0.83
C GLY A 74 -2.20 5.06 -1.45
N ALA A 75 -3.32 5.06 -2.15
CA ALA A 75 -3.87 6.22 -2.82
C ALA A 75 -5.40 6.23 -2.66
N LEU A 76 -6.00 7.42 -2.69
CA LEU A 76 -7.45 7.53 -2.82
C LEU A 76 -7.83 7.23 -4.26
N ASP A 77 -8.65 6.20 -4.44
CA ASP A 77 -9.42 5.98 -5.67
C ASP A 77 -10.61 6.94 -5.62
N VAL A 78 -10.49 8.01 -6.38
CA VAL A 78 -11.49 9.10 -6.44
C VAL A 78 -12.83 8.61 -6.97
N GLU A 79 -12.82 7.71 -7.95
CA GLU A 79 -14.03 7.21 -8.61
C GLU A 79 -14.81 6.30 -7.66
N LYS A 80 -14.11 5.36 -7.01
CA LYS A 80 -14.71 4.41 -6.06
C LYS A 80 -14.86 4.97 -4.65
N LYS A 81 -14.27 6.13 -4.36
CA LYS A 81 -14.26 6.79 -3.04
C LYS A 81 -13.70 5.90 -1.93
N VAL A 82 -12.69 5.10 -2.27
CA VAL A 82 -12.01 4.20 -1.33
C VAL A 82 -10.53 4.51 -1.27
N PHE A 83 -9.91 4.27 -0.12
CA PHE A 83 -8.46 4.31 -0.01
C PHE A 83 -7.89 2.95 -0.37
N ALA A 84 -7.28 2.87 -1.55
CA ALA A 84 -6.64 1.67 -2.05
C ALA A 84 -5.24 1.56 -1.46
N ILE A 85 -5.02 0.54 -0.64
CA ILE A 85 -3.68 0.15 -0.22
C ILE A 85 -3.01 -0.56 -1.40
N GLU A 86 -1.88 -0.03 -1.83
CA GLU A 86 -1.18 -0.48 -3.03
C GLU A 86 0.01 -1.39 -2.70
N LYS A 87 0.76 -1.09 -1.64
CA LYS A 87 2.03 -1.77 -1.38
C LYS A 87 2.40 -1.79 0.10
N LEU A 88 3.06 -2.88 0.50
CA LEU A 88 3.84 -2.95 1.73
C LEU A 88 5.33 -2.75 1.39
N GLN A 89 5.99 -1.84 2.09
CA GLN A 89 7.42 -1.56 1.96
C GLN A 89 8.15 -1.73 3.29
N TRP A 90 9.40 -2.16 3.20
CA TRP A 90 10.26 -2.39 4.34
C TRP A 90 11.33 -1.31 4.39
N LEU A 91 11.32 -0.50 5.44
CA LEU A 91 12.21 0.66 5.58
C LEU A 91 12.92 0.64 6.92
N THR A 92 14.20 1.02 6.93
CA THR A 92 14.90 1.28 8.19
C THR A 92 14.28 2.48 8.91
N ARG A 93 14.56 2.64 10.20
CA ARG A 93 14.09 3.82 10.97
C ARG A 93 14.48 5.15 10.33
N GLU A 94 15.68 5.24 9.76
CA GLU A 94 16.14 6.46 9.08
C GLU A 94 15.36 6.72 7.79
N GLN A 95 15.12 5.67 7.00
CA GLN A 95 14.32 5.77 5.77
C GLN A 95 12.86 6.11 6.06
N ALA A 96 12.30 5.58 7.14
CA ALA A 96 10.92 5.82 7.55
C ALA A 96 10.62 7.28 7.90
N LEU A 97 11.64 8.10 8.21
CA LEU A 97 11.46 9.51 8.52
C LEU A 97 10.82 10.29 7.36
N ILE A 98 10.96 9.82 6.11
CA ILE A 98 10.27 10.42 4.95
C ILE A 98 8.74 10.37 5.06
N HIS A 99 8.19 9.49 5.90
CA HIS A 99 6.76 9.41 6.18
C HIS A 99 6.34 10.37 7.28
N GLU A 100 7.21 10.56 8.26
CA GLU A 100 6.95 11.34 9.46
C GLU A 100 7.38 12.80 9.26
N PHE A 101 6.65 13.54 8.41
CA PHE A 101 7.02 14.91 8.05
C PHE A 101 7.38 15.83 9.23
N PRO A 102 6.60 15.88 10.34
CA PRO A 102 6.99 16.68 11.50
C PRO A 102 8.34 16.27 12.09
N ARG A 103 8.59 14.97 12.19
CA ARG A 103 9.85 14.43 12.74
C ARG A 103 11.02 14.68 11.81
N PHE A 104 10.78 14.65 10.50
CA PHE A 104 11.77 15.00 9.50
C PHE A 104 12.15 16.49 9.55
N LEU A 105 11.18 17.39 9.74
CA LEU A 105 11.44 18.81 9.97
C LEU A 105 12.24 19.04 11.27
N GLU A 106 11.87 18.36 12.36
CA GLU A 106 12.65 18.40 13.60
C GLU A 106 14.11 17.96 13.38
N LEU A 107 14.33 16.91 12.57
CA LEU A 107 15.67 16.46 12.23
C LEU A 107 16.43 17.51 11.41
N GLN A 108 15.79 18.15 10.43
CA GLN A 108 16.41 19.22 9.64
C GLN A 108 16.90 20.38 10.53
N LEU A 109 16.14 20.73 11.57
CA LEU A 109 16.50 21.79 12.51
C LEU A 109 17.60 21.37 13.50
N ARG A 110 17.57 20.13 13.96
CA ARG A 110 18.50 19.63 14.99
C ARG A 110 19.83 19.14 14.44
N GLU A 111 19.79 18.42 13.32
CA GLU A 111 20.92 17.69 12.73
C GLU A 111 20.84 17.75 11.18
N PRO A 112 21.08 18.92 10.56
CA PRO A 112 20.87 19.14 9.13
C PRO A 112 21.67 18.16 8.25
N GLN A 113 22.89 17.79 8.66
CA GLN A 113 23.73 16.85 7.91
C GLN A 113 23.13 15.44 7.86
N LYS A 114 22.36 15.02 8.88
CA LYS A 114 21.63 13.75 8.84
C LYS A 114 20.42 13.84 7.93
N ALA A 115 19.70 14.96 7.96
CA ALA A 115 18.57 15.19 7.07
C ALA A 115 19.00 15.20 5.59
N GLU A 116 20.14 15.82 5.26
CA GLU A 116 20.71 15.78 3.91
C GLU A 116 20.99 14.36 3.41
N LYS A 117 21.53 13.49 4.28
CA LYS A 117 21.74 12.07 3.94
C LYS A 117 20.44 11.35 3.63
N ILE A 118 19.37 11.64 4.37
CA ILE A 118 18.05 11.06 4.11
C ILE A 118 17.48 11.57 2.79
N ILE A 119 17.59 12.86 2.49
CA ILE A 119 17.15 13.45 1.20
C ILE A 119 17.93 12.81 0.05
N SER A 120 19.25 12.72 0.17
CA SER A 120 20.13 12.10 -0.82
C SER A 120 19.74 10.63 -1.06
N ALA A 121 19.51 9.87 0.01
CA ALA A 121 19.04 8.48 -0.09
C ALA A 121 17.65 8.37 -0.75
N PHE A 122 16.72 9.26 -0.38
CA PHE A 122 15.38 9.34 -0.97
C PHE A 122 15.45 9.64 -2.48
N LEU A 123 16.23 10.65 -2.87
CA LEU A 123 16.42 11.03 -4.28
C LEU A 123 17.04 9.89 -5.07
N LYS A 124 18.12 9.30 -4.56
CA LYS A 124 18.80 8.16 -5.18
C LYS A 124 17.85 6.96 -5.36
N ALA A 125 17.07 6.62 -4.33
CA ALA A 125 16.12 5.52 -4.40
C ALA A 125 15.01 5.74 -5.46
N ASN A 126 14.68 7.01 -5.73
CA ASN A 126 13.68 7.41 -6.71
C ASN A 126 14.26 7.79 -8.08
N GLY A 127 15.57 7.55 -8.30
CA GLY A 127 16.22 7.76 -9.60
C GLY A 127 16.62 9.20 -9.91
N HIS A 128 16.55 10.10 -8.92
CA HIS A 128 16.99 11.49 -9.05
C HIS A 128 18.48 11.64 -8.71
N ARG A 129 19.05 12.77 -9.13
CA ARG A 129 20.36 13.19 -8.62
C ARG A 129 20.27 13.48 -7.12
N THR A 130 21.31 13.14 -6.37
CA THR A 130 21.33 13.30 -4.91
C THR A 130 21.32 14.76 -4.44
N ASP A 131 21.64 15.69 -5.33
CA ASP A 131 21.65 17.13 -5.10
C ASP A 131 20.39 17.85 -5.63
N ASP A 132 19.43 17.12 -6.20
CA ASP A 132 18.15 17.68 -6.65
C ASP A 132 17.18 17.89 -5.49
N VAL A 133 17.52 18.83 -4.61
CA VAL A 133 16.73 19.17 -3.43
C VAL A 133 15.32 19.65 -3.82
N LEU A 134 15.17 20.26 -4.99
CA LEU A 134 13.88 20.75 -5.45
C LEU A 134 12.90 19.60 -5.73
N ALA A 135 13.36 18.51 -6.36
CA ALA A 135 12.53 17.32 -6.57
C ALA A 135 12.06 16.72 -5.23
N ALA A 136 12.94 16.66 -4.22
CA ALA A 136 12.58 16.18 -2.89
C ALA A 136 11.55 17.08 -2.22
N GLN A 137 11.76 18.40 -2.24
CA GLN A 137 10.84 19.38 -1.66
C GLN A 137 9.45 19.29 -2.32
N GLN A 138 9.39 19.21 -3.66
CA GLN A 138 8.13 19.07 -4.38
C GLN A 138 7.40 17.77 -4.01
N ALA A 139 8.13 16.65 -3.90
CA ALA A 139 7.53 15.38 -3.50
C ALA A 139 6.97 15.42 -2.07
N PHE A 140 7.73 15.95 -1.11
CA PHE A 140 7.29 16.04 0.28
C PHE A 140 6.14 17.04 0.46
N ASN A 141 6.19 18.20 -0.19
CA ASN A 141 5.12 19.18 -0.14
C ASN A 141 3.83 18.62 -0.74
N ALA A 142 3.91 17.93 -1.88
CA ALA A 142 2.74 17.30 -2.50
C ALA A 142 2.14 16.21 -1.59
N ALA A 143 2.98 15.35 -1.01
CA ALA A 143 2.53 14.31 -0.08
C ALA A 143 1.92 14.89 1.19
N PHE A 144 2.48 15.97 1.75
CA PHE A 144 1.96 16.63 2.93
C PHE A 144 0.64 17.35 2.67
N ALA A 145 0.52 18.03 1.52
CA ALA A 145 -0.75 18.61 1.08
C ALA A 145 -1.81 17.53 0.92
N LEU A 146 -1.45 16.41 0.28
CA LEU A 146 -2.34 15.26 0.12
C LEU A 146 -2.76 14.67 1.47
N GLN A 147 -1.83 14.53 2.42
CA GLN A 147 -2.11 14.04 3.78
C GLN A 147 -3.12 14.94 4.50
N THR A 148 -2.95 16.26 4.36
CA THR A 148 -3.86 17.25 4.96
C THR A 148 -5.27 17.12 4.37
N ILE A 149 -5.38 16.99 3.05
CA ILE A 149 -6.66 16.83 2.34
C ILE A 149 -7.32 15.49 2.69
N LEU A 150 -6.60 14.37 2.65
CA LEU A 150 -7.15 13.04 2.99
C LEU A 150 -7.63 12.94 4.43
N ARG A 151 -7.02 13.70 5.35
CA ARG A 151 -7.47 13.78 6.75
C ARG A 151 -8.69 14.69 6.95
N ALA A 152 -9.00 15.56 5.99
CA ALA A 152 -10.21 16.38 6.00
C ALA A 152 -11.44 15.60 5.50
N PHE A 153 -11.25 14.61 4.62
CA PHE A 153 -12.34 13.75 4.15
C PHE A 153 -12.93 12.87 5.27
N PRO A 154 -14.22 12.46 5.14
CA PRO A 154 -14.74 11.33 5.89
C PRO A 154 -13.83 10.12 5.72
N ARG A 155 -13.74 9.26 6.74
CA ARG A 155 -12.90 8.07 6.68
C ARG A 155 -13.36 7.19 5.50
N PRO A 156 -12.56 7.04 4.44
CA PRO A 156 -12.94 6.21 3.31
C PRO A 156 -12.90 4.73 3.70
N GLN A 157 -13.67 3.91 3.00
CA GLN A 157 -13.47 2.47 3.05
C GLN A 157 -12.08 2.12 2.53
N ILE A 158 -11.51 1.02 3.03
CA ILE A 158 -10.20 0.54 2.61
C ILE A 158 -10.39 -0.50 1.52
N ALA A 159 -9.57 -0.43 0.47
CA ALA A 159 -9.49 -1.46 -0.56
C ALA A 159 -8.10 -2.07 -0.62
N ILE A 160 -8.01 -3.38 -0.83
CA ILE A 160 -6.75 -4.12 -1.03
C ILE A 160 -6.91 -4.98 -2.28
N GLY A 161 -5.94 -4.90 -3.20
CA GLY A 161 -6.01 -5.65 -4.45
C GLY A 161 -7.23 -5.29 -5.33
N GLY A 162 -7.72 -4.05 -5.22
CA GLY A 162 -8.86 -3.55 -5.99
C GLY A 162 -10.24 -3.84 -5.41
N ASN A 163 -10.32 -4.60 -4.31
CA ASN A 163 -11.58 -4.96 -3.65
C ASN A 163 -11.74 -4.20 -2.32
N VAL A 164 -12.95 -3.71 -2.05
CA VAL A 164 -13.29 -3.13 -0.75
C VAL A 164 -13.21 -4.23 0.32
N VAL A 165 -12.50 -3.92 1.39
CA VAL A 165 -12.28 -4.84 2.50
C VAL A 165 -13.39 -4.68 3.51
N ASP A 166 -14.10 -5.77 3.77
CA ASP A 166 -15.05 -5.91 4.87
C ASP A 166 -14.58 -7.05 5.77
N VAL A 167 -14.18 -6.71 7.01
CA VAL A 167 -13.63 -7.66 7.98
C VAL A 167 -14.63 -7.85 9.11
N ASN A 168 -15.00 -9.09 9.35
CA ASN A 168 -15.74 -9.53 10.54
C ASN A 168 -14.88 -10.48 11.39
N GLU A 169 -15.42 -10.96 12.51
CA GLU A 169 -14.71 -11.85 13.44
C GLU A 169 -14.25 -13.18 12.83
N GLN A 170 -14.90 -13.64 11.77
CA GLN A 170 -14.61 -14.91 11.08
C GLN A 170 -13.65 -14.75 9.90
N THR A 171 -13.32 -13.52 9.54
CA THR A 171 -12.48 -13.22 8.37
C THR A 171 -11.02 -13.59 8.64
N ASP A 172 -10.42 -14.38 7.76
CA ASP A 172 -8.96 -14.62 7.79
C ASP A 172 -8.24 -13.39 7.23
N ILE A 173 -7.59 -12.65 8.12
CA ILE A 173 -6.86 -11.43 7.76
C ILE A 173 -5.73 -11.72 6.76
N SER A 174 -5.16 -12.93 6.79
CA SER A 174 -4.03 -13.33 5.94
C SER A 174 -4.44 -13.34 4.47
N ASP A 175 -5.64 -13.83 4.18
CA ASP A 175 -6.21 -13.85 2.83
C ASP A 175 -6.52 -12.43 2.33
N VAL A 176 -7.00 -11.55 3.23
CA VAL A 176 -7.30 -10.14 2.92
C VAL A 176 -6.04 -9.37 2.52
N VAL A 177 -4.94 -9.55 3.27
CA VAL A 177 -3.68 -8.83 3.01
C VAL A 177 -2.76 -9.53 2.03
N ALA A 178 -3.07 -10.75 1.60
CA ALA A 178 -2.26 -11.53 0.67
C ALA A 178 -1.84 -10.76 -0.60
N PRO A 179 -2.68 -9.92 -1.23
CA PRO A 179 -2.29 -9.13 -2.40
C PRO A 179 -1.13 -8.15 -2.14
N LEU A 180 -0.83 -7.81 -0.88
CA LEU A 180 0.28 -6.91 -0.52
C LEU A 180 1.63 -7.61 -0.46
N PHE A 181 1.65 -8.96 -0.49
CA PHE A 181 2.85 -9.78 -0.41
C PHE A 181 3.06 -10.53 -1.73
N PRO A 182 4.02 -10.11 -2.57
CA PRO A 182 4.28 -10.77 -3.86
C PRO A 182 4.63 -12.27 -3.74
N SER A 183 5.13 -12.68 -2.58
CA SER A 183 5.56 -14.04 -2.23
C SER A 183 4.40 -14.98 -1.86
N LEU A 184 3.25 -14.44 -1.47
CA LEU A 184 2.07 -15.23 -1.15
C LEU A 184 1.36 -15.57 -2.46
N LYS A 185 1.47 -16.82 -2.90
CA LYS A 185 0.70 -17.31 -4.05
C LYS A 185 -0.78 -17.04 -3.77
N GLN A 186 -1.40 -16.17 -4.56
CA GLN A 186 -2.85 -15.96 -4.51
C GLN A 186 -3.53 -17.32 -4.64
N LYS A 187 -4.17 -17.79 -3.57
CA LYS A 187 -5.14 -18.88 -3.69
C LYS A 187 -6.27 -18.32 -4.53
N LYS A 188 -6.35 -18.70 -5.80
CA LYS A 188 -7.55 -18.47 -6.60
C LYS A 188 -8.71 -19.02 -5.79
N GLN A 189 -9.63 -18.15 -5.38
CA GLN A 189 -10.96 -18.58 -4.97
C GLN A 189 -11.53 -19.34 -6.16
N GLN A 190 -11.53 -20.67 -6.07
CA GLN A 190 -12.36 -21.50 -6.94
C GLN A 190 -13.80 -21.14 -6.57
N GLN A 191 -14.40 -20.21 -7.32
CA GLN A 191 -15.83 -20.23 -7.50
C GLN A 191 -16.16 -21.65 -8.00
N GLN A 192 -16.80 -22.43 -7.13
CA GLN A 192 -17.42 -23.69 -7.51
C GLN A 192 -18.58 -23.36 -8.46
N GLU A 193 -18.27 -23.14 -9.74
CA GLU A 193 -19.24 -23.40 -10.78
C GLU A 193 -19.48 -24.91 -10.81
N LYS A 194 -20.64 -25.33 -10.30
CA LYS A 194 -21.16 -26.68 -10.50
C LYS A 194 -21.20 -26.94 -12.01
N PRO A 195 -20.49 -27.94 -12.55
CA PRO A 195 -20.67 -28.33 -13.93
C PRO A 195 -22.07 -28.94 -14.07
N ALA A 196 -22.90 -28.35 -14.92
CA ALA A 196 -24.15 -28.94 -15.35
C ALA A 196 -23.85 -30.32 -15.99
N ALA A 197 -24.51 -31.35 -15.47
CA ALA A 197 -24.34 -32.71 -15.92
C ALA A 197 -24.90 -32.90 -17.34
N THR A 198 -24.03 -32.96 -18.35
CA THR A 198 -24.35 -33.55 -19.65
C THR A 198 -24.10 -35.05 -19.60
N LYS A 199 -25.20 -35.81 -19.69
CA LYS A 199 -25.26 -37.27 -19.70
C LYS A 199 -24.45 -37.85 -20.85
N LYS A 200 -23.63 -38.86 -20.55
CA LYS A 200 -22.97 -39.76 -21.51
C LYS A 200 -23.93 -40.83 -22.03
N ALA A 201 -23.91 -41.07 -23.33
CA ALA A 201 -24.20 -42.34 -24.00
C ALA A 201 -23.37 -42.36 -25.30
N GLY A 202 -22.63 -43.40 -25.73
CA GLY A 202 -22.35 -44.73 -25.21
C GLY A 202 -21.12 -45.29 -25.96
N LYS A 203 -20.47 -46.29 -25.37
CA LYS A 203 -19.29 -47.01 -25.89
C LYS A 203 -19.65 -47.92 -27.09
N SER A 204 -18.69 -48.15 -28.00
CA SER A 204 -18.07 -49.46 -28.35
C SER A 204 -17.66 -49.52 -29.84
N LYS A 205 -16.74 -50.34 -30.38
CA LYS A 205 -15.51 -51.06 -29.97
C LYS A 205 -15.04 -51.87 -31.22
N LYS A 206 -13.82 -51.63 -31.74
CA LYS A 206 -13.03 -52.51 -32.68
C LYS A 206 -13.69 -52.78 -34.08
N ARG A 207 -13.05 -53.10 -35.21
CA ARG A 207 -11.82 -53.86 -35.55
C ARG A 207 -11.51 -53.75 -37.07
N LYS A 208 -10.21 -53.76 -37.44
CA LYS A 208 -9.50 -54.30 -38.64
C LYS A 208 -9.93 -54.02 -40.11
N ALA A 209 -8.91 -53.56 -40.85
CA ALA A 209 -8.40 -53.99 -42.18
C ALA A 209 -9.32 -53.94 -43.42
N GLN A 210 -8.95 -53.08 -44.36
CA GLN A 210 -8.42 -53.45 -45.69
C GLN A 210 -7.57 -52.31 -46.24
#